data_AF-A0A838MXU2-F1
#
_entry.id   AF-A0A838MXU2-F1
#
_cell.length_a   1.000
_cell.length_b   1.000
_cell.length_c   1.000
_cell.angle_alpha   90.00
_cell.angle_beta   90.00
_cell.angle_gamma   90.00
#
_symmetry.space_group_name_H-M   'P 1'
#
loop_
_entity.id
_entity.type
_entity.pdbx_description
1 polymer ?
#
loop_
_entity_poly.entity_id
_entity_poly.type
_entity_poly.pdbx_seq_one_letter_code
_entity_poly.pdbx_strand_id
1 'polypeptide(L)'
;MAQAKSLVNTVELGRAIRRKRDDANLSLRDVADETGVSASTLSRIENGTGKPDADNIARLTAWLDMPMERIMSGRQITGDEAKPVIYFPQESMPSIVEAHLRADRNLTPETAAALSELFRVAYTQFSHPGTETRGRSKRK
;
A
#
# COMPACT_ATOMS: atom_id res chain seq x y z
N MET A 1 -31.63 -13.72 -6.93
CA MET A 1 -31.22 -12.35 -6.54
C MET A 1 -29.71 -12.33 -6.46
N ALA A 2 -29.05 -11.62 -7.38
CA ALA A 2 -27.58 -11.56 -7.42
C ALA A 2 -27.07 -10.74 -6.24
N GLN A 3 -26.28 -11.37 -5.37
CA GLN A 3 -25.67 -10.70 -4.23
C GLN A 3 -24.61 -9.72 -4.77
N ALA A 4 -24.81 -8.42 -4.54
CA ALA A 4 -23.85 -7.40 -4.93
C ALA A 4 -22.49 -7.71 -4.27
N LYS A 5 -21.51 -8.07 -5.09
CA LYS A 5 -20.15 -8.38 -4.66
C LYS A 5 -19.59 -7.10 -4.04
N SER A 6 -19.30 -7.12 -2.73
CA SER A 6 -18.74 -5.96 -2.03
C SER A 6 -17.49 -5.49 -2.76
N LEU A 7 -17.48 -4.22 -3.18
CA LEU A 7 -16.32 -3.56 -3.78
C LEU A 7 -15.14 -3.43 -2.80
N VAL A 8 -15.31 -3.81 -1.54
CA VAL A 8 -14.31 -3.69 -0.47
C VAL A 8 -14.01 -5.05 0.15
N ASN A 9 -12.73 -5.35 0.27
CA ASN A 9 -12.16 -6.50 0.96
C ASN A 9 -12.13 -6.23 2.48
N THR A 10 -13.29 -6.43 3.14
CA THR A 10 -13.40 -6.21 4.59
C THR A 10 -12.41 -7.05 5.40
N VAL A 11 -12.09 -8.27 4.94
CA VAL A 11 -11.16 -9.15 5.66
C VAL A 11 -9.75 -8.55 5.71
N GLU A 12 -9.29 -7.97 4.60
CA GLU A 12 -8.00 -7.28 4.56
C GLU A 12 -8.00 -6.00 5.40
N LEU A 13 -9.06 -5.20 5.31
CA LEU A 13 -9.24 -4.03 6.16
C LEU A 13 -9.21 -4.40 7.66
N GLY A 14 -9.94 -5.43 8.06
CA GLY A 14 -9.97 -5.92 9.43
C GLY A 14 -8.61 -6.39 9.94
N ARG A 15 -7.84 -7.10 9.11
CA ARG A 15 -6.46 -7.50 9.47
C ARG A 15 -5.54 -6.30 9.64
N ALA A 16 -5.64 -5.29 8.77
CA ALA A 16 -4.85 -4.08 8.87
C ALA A 16 -5.15 -3.30 10.16
N ILE A 17 -6.43 -3.16 10.52
CA ILE A 17 -6.87 -2.52 11.76
C ILE A 17 -6.29 -3.25 12.97
N ARG A 18 -6.49 -4.58 13.04
CA ARG A 18 -5.99 -5.40 14.15
C ARG A 18 -4.49 -5.24 14.32
N ARG A 19 -3.72 -5.31 13.23
CA ARG A 19 -2.27 -5.18 13.25
C ARG A 19 -1.81 -3.84 13.82
N LYS A 20 -2.29 -2.72 13.27
CA LYS A 20 -1.90 -1.39 13.75
C LYS A 20 -2.30 -1.20 15.22
N ARG A 21 -3.48 -1.69 15.60
CA ARG A 21 -3.99 -1.63 16.96
C ARG A 21 -3.09 -2.42 17.93
N ASP A 22 -2.73 -3.66 17.59
CA ASP A 22 -1.89 -4.52 18.41
C ASP A 22 -0.45 -3.98 18.50
N ASP A 23 0.13 -3.50 17.39
CA ASP A 23 1.48 -2.90 17.36
C ASP A 23 1.58 -1.63 18.24
N ALA A 24 0.49 -0.87 18.32
CA ALA A 24 0.38 0.31 19.18
C ALA A 24 -0.17 0.00 20.59
N ASN A 25 -0.46 -1.27 20.90
CA ASN A 25 -1.05 -1.73 22.15
C ASN A 25 -2.37 -1.02 22.52
N LEU A 26 -3.19 -0.71 21.51
CA LEU A 26 -4.47 -0.04 21.64
C LEU A 26 -5.62 -1.05 21.84
N SER A 27 -6.65 -0.64 22.57
CA SER A 27 -7.92 -1.35 22.63
C SER A 27 -8.84 -0.93 21.48
N LEU A 28 -9.91 -1.69 21.24
CA LEU A 28 -10.95 -1.29 20.27
C LEU A 28 -11.65 0.03 20.66
N ARG A 29 -11.63 0.41 21.94
CA ARG A 29 -12.18 1.70 22.40
C ARG A 29 -11.26 2.85 22.05
N ASP A 30 -9.95 2.67 22.23
CA ASP A 30 -8.98 3.70 21.88
C ASP A 30 -9.02 4.00 20.36
N VAL A 31 -9.10 2.95 19.53
CA VAL A 31 -9.30 3.12 18.08
C VAL A 31 -10.64 3.77 17.76
N ALA A 32 -11.69 3.48 18.52
CA ALA A 32 -12.98 4.13 18.33
C ALA A 32 -12.93 5.64 18.62
N ASP A 33 -12.18 6.04 19.65
CA ASP A 33 -11.98 7.44 20.01
C ASP A 33 -11.14 8.18 18.95
N GLU A 34 -10.14 7.51 18.37
CA GLU A 34 -9.30 8.10 17.31
C GLU A 34 -10.00 8.22 15.95
N THR A 35 -10.88 7.26 15.62
CA THR A 35 -11.49 7.17 14.28
C THR A 35 -12.94 7.67 14.23
N GLY A 36 -13.60 7.77 15.39
CA GLY A 36 -15.05 7.97 15.49
C GLY A 36 -15.87 6.76 15.02
N VAL A 37 -15.24 5.61 14.74
CA VAL A 37 -15.93 4.37 14.37
C VAL A 37 -16.20 3.55 15.62
N SER A 38 -17.44 3.13 15.86
CA SER A 38 -17.78 2.44 17.12
C SER A 38 -16.96 1.15 17.32
N ALA A 39 -16.59 0.86 18.57
CA ALA A 39 -15.86 -0.37 18.93
C ALA A 39 -16.57 -1.66 18.48
N SER A 40 -17.91 -1.67 18.47
CA SER A 40 -18.71 -2.79 17.96
C SER A 40 -18.61 -2.95 16.44
N THR A 41 -18.43 -1.86 15.71
CA THR A 41 -18.23 -1.88 14.25
C THR A 41 -16.80 -2.31 13.93
N LEU A 42 -15.81 -1.77 14.64
CA LEU A 42 -14.41 -2.21 14.55
C LEU A 42 -14.28 -3.72 14.81
N SER A 43 -14.90 -4.24 15.87
CA SER A 43 -14.90 -5.67 16.18
C SER A 43 -15.46 -6.53 15.04
N ARG A 44 -16.58 -6.12 14.44
CA ARG A 44 -17.16 -6.83 13.28
C ARG A 44 -16.25 -6.76 12.05
N ILE A 45 -15.61 -5.63 11.81
CA ILE A 45 -14.67 -5.45 10.70
C ILE A 45 -13.42 -6.32 10.90
N GLU A 46 -12.81 -6.30 12.09
CA GLU A 46 -11.65 -7.14 12.42
C GLU A 46 -11.94 -8.64 12.28
N ASN A 47 -13.19 -9.05 12.52
CA ASN A 47 -13.64 -10.43 12.38
C ASN A 47 -14.17 -10.75 10.96
N GLY A 48 -14.11 -9.80 10.02
CA GLY A 48 -14.53 -9.98 8.63
C GLY A 48 -16.04 -10.12 8.42
N THR A 49 -16.85 -9.91 9.46
CA THR A 49 -18.33 -10.00 9.42
C THR A 49 -19.00 -8.64 9.21
N GLY A 50 -18.24 -7.55 9.35
CA GLY A 50 -18.70 -6.18 9.11
C GLY A 50 -18.93 -5.87 7.64
N LYS A 51 -19.80 -4.89 7.37
CA LYS A 51 -19.90 -4.22 6.07
C LYS A 51 -19.68 -2.73 6.32
N PRO A 52 -18.43 -2.25 6.27
CA PRO A 52 -18.16 -0.83 6.46
C PRO A 52 -18.74 -0.03 5.29
N ASP A 53 -19.37 1.10 5.60
CA ASP A 53 -19.79 2.07 4.59
C ASP A 53 -18.63 2.97 4.16
N ALA A 54 -18.88 3.84 3.18
CA ALA A 54 -17.85 4.71 2.61
C ALA A 54 -17.21 5.65 3.64
N ASP A 55 -17.97 6.16 4.61
CA ASP A 55 -17.46 7.06 5.67
C ASP A 55 -16.53 6.29 6.62
N ASN A 56 -16.97 5.12 7.09
CA ASN A 56 -16.13 4.24 7.91
C ASN A 56 -14.86 3.82 7.16
N ILE A 57 -14.98 3.49 5.88
CA ILE A 57 -13.82 3.14 5.04
C ILE A 57 -12.83 4.31 5.02
N ALA A 58 -13.28 5.52 4.66
CA ALA A 58 -12.41 6.68 4.55
C ALA A 58 -11.68 7.00 5.86
N ARG A 59 -12.39 6.96 6.99
CA ARG A 59 -11.83 7.18 8.33
C ARG A 59 -10.79 6.13 8.70
N LEU A 60 -11.10 4.86 8.45
CA LEU A 60 -10.21 3.75 8.79
C LEU A 60 -8.98 3.72 7.88
N THR A 61 -9.11 4.01 6.58
CA THR A 61 -7.95 4.10 5.67
C THR A 61 -7.05 5.28 6.00
N ALA A 62 -7.63 6.43 6.37
CA ALA A 62 -6.87 7.59 6.83
C ALA A 62 -6.14 7.29 8.14
N TRP A 63 -6.84 6.68 9.10
CA TRP A 63 -6.23 6.25 10.35
C TRP A 63 -5.11 5.24 10.13
N LEU A 64 -5.25 4.31 9.18
CA LEU A 64 -4.21 3.33 8.83
C LEU A 64 -3.03 3.90 8.04
N ASP A 65 -3.09 5.16 7.59
CA ASP A 65 -2.18 5.72 6.58
C ASP A 65 -2.07 4.80 5.34
N MET A 66 -3.22 4.33 4.88
CA MET A 66 -3.35 3.30 3.84
C MET A 66 -4.14 3.82 2.64
N PRO A 67 -3.64 3.68 1.40
CA PRO A 67 -4.40 4.01 0.20
C PRO A 67 -5.65 3.11 0.04
N MET A 68 -6.77 3.70 -0.36
CA MET A 68 -8.07 3.01 -0.51
C MET A 68 -7.99 1.85 -1.51
N GLU A 69 -7.14 1.97 -2.52
CA GLU A 69 -6.90 0.98 -3.58
C GLU A 69 -6.43 -0.38 -3.03
N ARG A 70 -5.84 -0.40 -1.83
CA ARG A 70 -5.37 -1.62 -1.18
C ARG A 70 -6.53 -2.51 -0.71
N ILE A 71 -7.66 -1.92 -0.34
CA ILE A 71 -8.82 -2.66 0.20
C ILE A 71 -9.98 -2.78 -0.79
N MET A 72 -9.86 -2.27 -2.02
CA MET A 72 -10.92 -2.40 -3.03
C MET A 72 -10.81 -3.74 -3.78
N SER A 73 -11.90 -4.52 -3.77
CA SER A 73 -12.08 -5.81 -4.45
C SER A 73 -12.11 -5.73 -5.99
N GLY A 74 -11.84 -4.56 -6.58
CA GLY A 74 -11.94 -4.28 -8.01
C GLY A 74 -10.77 -4.78 -8.85
N ARG A 75 -9.68 -5.24 -8.25
CA ARG A 75 -8.68 -6.07 -8.94
C ARG A 75 -8.88 -7.52 -8.55
N GLN A 76 -9.77 -8.17 -9.29
CA GLN A 76 -9.51 -9.56 -9.60
C GLN A 76 -8.12 -9.56 -10.25
N ILE A 77 -7.10 -10.01 -9.51
CA ILE A 77 -5.80 -10.36 -10.09
C ILE A 77 -6.05 -11.64 -10.88
N THR A 78 -6.80 -11.53 -11.97
CA THR A 78 -6.86 -12.52 -13.04
C THR A 78 -5.69 -12.20 -13.94
N GLY A 79 -4.64 -13.03 -13.87
CA GLY A 79 -3.61 -13.23 -14.89
C GLY A 79 -2.88 -11.99 -15.41
N ASP A 80 -1.55 -11.97 -15.27
CA ASP A 80 -0.67 -11.12 -16.08
C ASP A 80 -0.99 -9.61 -16.06
N GLU A 81 -0.37 -8.90 -15.13
CA GLU A 81 0.24 -7.56 -15.29
C GLU A 81 0.29 -6.81 -13.95
N ALA A 82 1.49 -6.31 -13.65
CA ALA A 82 1.87 -5.44 -12.53
C ALA A 82 1.49 -5.92 -11.11
N LYS A 83 2.31 -6.83 -10.56
CA LYS A 83 2.44 -6.97 -9.10
C LYS A 83 2.69 -5.57 -8.50
N PRO A 84 1.94 -5.12 -7.48
CA PRO A 84 2.27 -3.89 -6.78
C PRO A 84 3.69 -4.03 -6.21
N VAL A 85 4.57 -3.13 -6.63
CA VAL A 85 5.93 -3.00 -6.14
C VAL A 85 5.86 -2.78 -4.62
N ILE A 86 6.26 -3.79 -3.84
CA ILE A 86 6.29 -3.68 -2.38
C ILE A 86 7.52 -2.84 -2.01
N TYR A 87 7.28 -1.60 -1.55
CA TYR A 87 8.35 -0.75 -1.02
C TYR A 87 8.69 -1.21 0.40
N PHE A 88 9.80 -1.94 0.56
CA PHE A 88 10.39 -2.19 1.87
C PHE A 88 11.26 -0.98 2.25
N PRO A 89 11.06 -0.33 3.42
CA PRO A 89 11.81 0.87 3.82
C PRO A 89 13.34 0.68 3.92
N GLN A 90 13.82 -0.56 3.79
CA GLN A 90 15.23 -0.94 3.93
C GLN A 90 15.85 -1.43 2.62
N GLU A 91 15.04 -1.65 1.57
CA GLU A 91 15.53 -2.10 0.27
C GLU A 91 15.61 -0.93 -0.71
N SER A 92 16.74 -0.81 -1.40
CA SER A 92 16.90 0.19 -2.44
C SER A 92 15.96 -0.12 -3.62
N MET A 93 15.42 0.91 -4.30
CA MET A 93 14.59 0.71 -5.50
C MET A 93 15.21 -0.22 -6.56
N PRO A 94 16.53 -0.18 -6.82
CA PRO A 94 17.21 -1.17 -7.67
C PRO A 94 17.03 -2.63 -7.22
N SER A 95 17.10 -2.90 -5.92
CA SER A 95 16.96 -4.26 -5.37
C SER A 95 15.56 -4.83 -5.61
N ILE A 96 14.54 -3.99 -5.50
CA ILE A 96 13.15 -4.40 -5.73
C ILE A 96 12.93 -4.73 -7.22
N VAL A 97 13.40 -3.87 -8.13
CA VAL A 97 13.30 -4.11 -9.58
C VAL A 97 14.04 -5.39 -9.97
N GLU A 98 15.21 -5.64 -9.41
CA GLU A 98 15.97 -6.87 -9.62
C GLU A 98 15.19 -8.14 -9.22
N ALA A 99 14.50 -8.11 -8.07
CA ALA A 99 13.67 -9.23 -7.62
C ALA A 99 12.50 -9.50 -8.57
N HIS A 100 11.88 -8.44 -9.13
CA HIS A 100 10.82 -8.57 -10.12
C HIS A 100 11.32 -9.13 -11.45
N LEU A 101 12.46 -8.64 -11.97
CA LEU A 101 13.06 -9.11 -13.22
C LEU A 101 13.47 -10.59 -13.14
N ARG A 102 14.01 -11.05 -11.99
CA ARG A 102 14.29 -12.48 -11.78
C ARG A 102 13.04 -13.36 -11.76
N ALA A 103 11.91 -12.82 -11.33
CA ALA A 103 10.66 -13.57 -11.21
C ALA A 103 9.83 -13.57 -12.50
N ASP A 104 10.26 -12.84 -13.54
CA ASP A 104 9.60 -12.77 -14.83
C ASP A 104 9.88 -14.02 -15.66
N ARG A 105 8.81 -14.75 -16.03
CA ARG A 105 8.89 -15.99 -16.81
C ARG A 105 9.21 -15.75 -18.28
N ASN A 106 9.07 -14.51 -18.75
CA ASN A 106 9.36 -14.13 -20.13
C ASN A 106 10.84 -13.77 -20.35
N LEU A 107 11.66 -13.73 -19.29
CA LEU A 107 13.08 -13.38 -19.36
C LEU A 107 13.96 -14.60 -19.08
N THR A 108 15.09 -14.69 -19.80
CA THR A 108 16.16 -15.59 -19.39
C THR A 108 16.91 -15.00 -18.18
N PRO A 109 17.58 -15.84 -17.37
CA PRO A 109 18.39 -15.34 -16.26
C PRO A 109 19.43 -14.29 -16.69
N GLU A 110 20.03 -14.46 -17.87
CA GLU A 110 21.02 -13.54 -18.43
C GLU A 110 20.39 -12.20 -18.82
N THR A 111 19.22 -12.21 -19.47
CA THR A 111 18.51 -10.98 -19.84
C THR A 111 18.02 -10.22 -18.60
N ALA A 112 17.49 -10.93 -17.61
CA ALA A 112 17.06 -10.32 -16.34
C ALA A 112 18.24 -9.62 -15.61
N ALA A 113 19.42 -10.25 -15.62
CA ALA A 113 20.62 -9.67 -15.04
C ALA A 113 21.06 -8.40 -15.79
N ALA A 114 21.06 -8.42 -17.13
CA ALA A 114 21.44 -7.28 -17.96
C ALA A 114 20.49 -6.08 -17.77
N LEU A 115 19.18 -6.33 -17.71
CA LEU A 115 18.16 -5.29 -17.47
C LEU A 115 18.26 -4.70 -16.06
N SER A 116 18.55 -5.54 -15.06
CA SER A 116 18.76 -5.08 -13.69
C SER A 116 19.97 -4.15 -13.59
N GLU A 117 21.08 -4.50 -14.25
CA GLU A 117 22.28 -3.67 -14.26
C GLU A 117 22.04 -2.33 -14.96
N LEU A 118 21.38 -2.34 -16.12
CA LEU A 118 20.99 -1.11 -16.82
C LEU A 118 20.16 -0.18 -15.93
N PHE A 119 19.16 -0.74 -15.25
CA PHE A 119 18.29 0.02 -14.35
C PHE A 119 19.07 0.60 -13.16
N ARG A 120 19.93 -0.20 -12.52
CA ARG A 120 20.75 0.23 -11.38
C ARG A 120 21.65 1.41 -11.75
N VAL A 121 22.32 1.34 -12.89
CA VAL A 121 23.21 2.39 -13.40
C VAL A 121 22.42 3.67 -13.66
N ALA A 122 21.30 3.57 -14.39
CA ALA A 122 20.45 4.72 -14.68
C ALA A 122 19.87 5.34 -13.40
N TYR A 123 19.34 4.52 -12.49
CA TYR A 123 18.77 4.99 -11.24
C TYR A 123 19.80 5.76 -10.40
N THR A 124 21.01 5.24 -10.27
CA THR A 124 22.10 5.93 -9.54
C THR A 124 22.48 7.26 -10.19
N GLN A 125 22.51 7.32 -11.52
CA GLN A 125 22.88 8.54 -12.26
C GLN A 125 21.81 9.63 -12.17
N PHE A 126 20.53 9.27 -12.10
CA PHE A 126 19.43 10.24 -12.19
C PHE A 126 18.69 10.48 -10.87
N SER A 127 18.91 9.67 -9.82
CA SER A 127 18.31 9.89 -8.50
C SER A 127 19.07 10.98 -7.70
N HIS A 128 18.79 12.23 -8.02
CA HIS A 128 19.17 13.38 -7.20
C HIS A 128 17.91 13.95 -6.52
N PRO A 129 17.83 14.04 -5.18
CA PRO A 129 16.77 14.79 -4.53
C PRO A 129 16.88 16.26 -4.96
N GLY A 130 15.81 16.79 -5.55
CA GLY A 130 15.83 18.09 -6.24
C GLY A 130 16.39 19.22 -5.38
N THR A 131 17.53 19.78 -5.78
CA THR A 131 17.99 21.09 -5.34
C THR A 131 17.27 22.16 -6.16
N GLU A 132 15.97 22.36 -5.89
CA GLU A 132 15.28 23.54 -6.40
C GLU A 132 15.93 24.80 -5.81
N THR A 133 16.60 25.54 -6.67
CA THR A 133 17.20 26.84 -6.37
C THR A 133 16.06 27.85 -6.17
N ARG A 134 15.63 28.05 -4.92
CA ARG A 134 14.84 29.23 -4.55
C ARG A 134 15.72 30.47 -4.76
N GLY A 135 15.55 31.10 -5.92
CA GLY A 135 16.12 32.40 -6.26
C GLY A 135 15.77 33.44 -5.20
N ARG A 136 16.76 33.79 -4.38
CA ARG A 136 16.70 34.90 -3.43
C ARG A 136 16.65 36.21 -4.22
N SER A 137 15.46 36.71 -4.52
CA SER A 137 15.28 38.10 -4.90
C SER A 137 15.65 38.98 -3.70
N LYS A 138 16.88 39.51 -3.71
CA LYS A 138 17.27 40.61 -2.83
C LYS A 138 17.19 41.88 -3.66
N ARG A 139 16.17 42.67 -3.30
CA ARG A 139 15.99 44.09 -3.59
C ARG A 139 17.32 44.85 -3.48
N LYS A 140 17.57 45.71 -4.47
CA LYS A 140 18.39 46.91 -4.33
C LYS A 140 17.60 48.08 -4.88
#